data_AF-A0A7X6USE2-F1
#
_entry.id   AF-A0A7X6USE2-F1
#
_cell.length_a   1.000
_cell.length_b   1.000
_cell.length_c   1.000
_cell.angle_alpha   90.00
_cell.angle_beta   90.00
_cell.angle_gamma   90.00
#
_symmetry.space_group_name_H-M   'P 1'
#
loop_
_entity.id
_entity.type
_entity.pdbx_description
1 polymer ?
#
loop_
_entity_poly.entity_id
_entity_poly.type
_entity_poly.pdbx_seq_one_letter_code
_entity_poly.pdbx_strand_id
1 'polypeptide(L)'
;MTNFPALIILAETDAGIGFHYSDFLSGDYDDFRFADENLTPLDFEVESWNLNGKSYLWVKIPELTKNTKIYALWRKAGVSAPACTTDG
;
A
#
# COMPACT_ATOMS: atom_id res chain seq x y z
N MET A 1 9.35 4.90 18.34
CA MET A 1 9.16 3.42 18.36
C MET A 1 9.65 2.89 17.04
N THR A 2 10.46 1.83 17.01
CA THR A 2 11.11 1.34 15.78
C THR A 2 10.47 0.04 15.27
N ASN A 3 10.60 -0.22 13.97
CA ASN A 3 10.06 -1.40 13.26
C ASN A 3 8.58 -1.68 13.59
N PHE A 4 7.75 -0.65 13.51
CA PHE A 4 6.35 -0.74 13.86
C PHE A 4 5.52 -1.27 12.69
N PRO A 5 4.76 -2.37 12.85
CA PRO A 5 3.82 -2.83 11.84
C PRO A 5 2.52 -2.01 11.92
N ALA A 6 2.12 -1.40 10.81
CA ALA A 6 0.86 -0.67 10.70
C ALA A 6 -0.09 -1.37 9.74
N LEU A 7 -1.31 -1.67 10.20
CA LEU A 7 -2.38 -2.16 9.33
C LEU A 7 -2.99 -1.00 8.56
N ILE A 8 -2.94 -1.10 7.23
CA ILE A 8 -3.63 -0.21 6.30
C ILE A 8 -4.81 -0.97 5.71
N ILE A 9 -6.00 -0.35 5.81
CA ILE A 9 -7.23 -0.88 5.25
C ILE A 9 -7.62 -0.02 4.06
N LEU A 10 -7.66 -0.64 2.88
CA LEU A 10 -8.10 0.01 1.65
C LEU A 10 -9.55 -0.38 1.36
N ALA A 11 -10.34 0.60 0.97
CA ALA A 11 -11.70 0.42 0.49
C ALA A 11 -11.98 1.51 -0.55
N GLU A 12 -12.76 1.18 -1.57
CA GLU A 12 -13.24 2.20 -2.48
C GLU A 12 -14.16 3.19 -1.76
N THR A 13 -14.24 4.40 -2.31
CA THR A 13 -15.11 5.46 -1.83
C THR A 13 -16.05 5.90 -2.94
N ASP A 14 -17.31 6.13 -2.58
CA ASP A 14 -18.32 6.65 -3.53
C ASP A 14 -18.14 8.15 -3.82
N ALA A 15 -17.17 8.82 -3.19
CA ALA A 15 -16.93 10.25 -3.33
C ALA A 15 -16.38 10.67 -4.71
N GLY A 16 -16.05 9.72 -5.60
CA GLY A 16 -15.47 9.97 -6.92
C GLY A 16 -14.04 10.53 -6.90
N ILE A 17 -13.46 10.68 -5.71
CA ILE A 17 -12.05 11.02 -5.47
C ILE A 17 -11.52 10.06 -4.41
N GLY A 18 -10.31 9.53 -4.62
CA GLY A 18 -9.66 8.64 -3.65
C GLY A 18 -9.09 7.39 -4.30
N PHE A 19 -9.08 6.31 -3.53
CA PHE A 19 -8.59 5.01 -3.94
C PHE A 19 -9.69 4.22 -4.67
N HIS A 20 -9.36 3.70 -5.85
CA HIS A 20 -10.20 2.78 -6.60
C HIS A 20 -9.35 1.61 -7.09
N TYR A 21 -9.86 0.40 -7.00
CA TYR A 21 -9.16 -0.79 -7.50
C TYR A 21 -9.01 -0.75 -9.03
N SER A 22 -9.94 -0.10 -9.71
CA SER A 22 -9.90 0.08 -11.17
C SER A 22 -8.80 1.04 -11.66
N ASP A 23 -8.12 1.75 -10.76
CA ASP A 23 -7.00 2.63 -11.12
C ASP A 23 -5.69 1.86 -11.38
N PHE A 24 -5.60 0.59 -10.97
CA PHE A 24 -4.41 -0.24 -11.14
C PHE A 24 -4.17 -0.55 -12.62
N LEU A 25 -2.94 -0.34 -13.08
CA LEU A 25 -2.56 -0.49 -14.49
C LEU A 25 -1.70 -1.74 -14.75
N SER A 26 -1.39 -2.50 -13.71
CA SER A 26 -0.75 -3.82 -13.77
C SER A 26 -1.69 -4.87 -13.17
N GLY A 27 -1.22 -6.10 -12.91
CA GLY A 27 -2.05 -7.10 -12.23
C GLY A 27 -2.48 -6.64 -10.82
N ASP A 28 -3.25 -7.47 -10.13
CA ASP A 28 -3.73 -7.15 -8.79
C ASP A 28 -2.56 -6.71 -7.89
N TYR A 29 -2.67 -5.49 -7.32
CA TYR A 29 -1.68 -4.83 -6.47
C TYR A 29 -0.23 -4.73 -7.02
N ASP A 30 0.04 -5.14 -8.26
CA ASP A 30 1.38 -5.21 -8.83
C ASP A 30 2.09 -3.86 -8.86
N ASP A 31 1.33 -2.79 -9.11
CA ASP A 31 1.81 -1.42 -9.12
C ASP A 31 1.62 -0.67 -7.80
N PHE A 32 1.21 -1.36 -6.73
CA PHE A 32 1.07 -0.73 -5.41
C PHE A 32 2.41 -0.55 -4.71
N ARG A 33 2.67 0.64 -4.14
CA ARG A 33 3.86 0.91 -3.34
C ARG A 33 3.50 1.77 -2.13
N PHE A 34 4.21 1.55 -1.02
CA PHE A 34 4.27 2.49 0.09
C PHE A 34 5.59 3.24 0.10
N ALA A 35 5.56 4.49 0.53
CA ALA A 35 6.76 5.29 0.72
C ALA A 35 6.63 6.26 1.91
N ASP A 36 7.77 6.69 2.45
CA ASP A 36 7.82 7.76 3.44
C ASP A 36 7.72 9.16 2.79
N GLU A 37 7.86 10.21 3.59
CA GLU A 37 7.83 11.61 3.12
C GLU A 37 8.96 12.01 2.18
N ASN A 38 10.04 11.24 2.15
CA ASN A 38 11.16 11.42 1.23
C ASN A 38 11.04 10.54 -0.02
N LEU A 39 9.89 9.87 -0.20
CA LEU A 39 9.65 8.85 -1.23
C LEU A 39 10.57 7.64 -1.12
N THR A 40 11.12 7.36 0.06
CA THR A 40 11.84 6.11 0.33
C THR A 40 10.83 4.96 0.36
N PRO A 41 11.04 3.89 -0.42
CA PRO A 41 10.14 2.74 -0.39
C PRO A 41 10.05 2.10 0.99
N LEU A 42 8.83 1.72 1.38
CA LEU A 42 8.56 0.98 2.61
C LEU A 42 8.10 -0.42 2.26
N ASP A 43 8.66 -1.41 2.95
CA ASP A 43 8.22 -2.81 2.81
C ASP A 43 6.80 -2.98 3.34
N PHE A 44 6.04 -3.83 2.66
CA PHE A 44 4.67 -4.14 3.04
C PHE A 44 4.28 -5.55 2.61
N GLU A 45 3.29 -6.11 3.27
CA GLU A 45 2.71 -7.43 3.00
C GLU A 45 1.23 -7.27 2.67
N VAL A 46 0.74 -8.04 1.69
CA VAL A 46 -0.69 -8.08 1.34
C VAL A 46 -1.34 -9.25 2.07
N GLU A 47 -2.02 -8.96 3.18
CA GLU A 47 -2.76 -9.99 3.95
C GLU A 47 -3.98 -10.48 3.16
N SER A 48 -4.72 -9.56 2.54
CA SER A 48 -5.82 -9.91 1.64
C SER A 48 -6.12 -8.79 0.65
N TRP A 49 -6.50 -9.19 -0.56
CA TRP A 49 -6.92 -8.30 -1.65
C TRP A 49 -8.34 -8.64 -2.09
N ASN A 50 -9.29 -7.74 -1.82
CA ASN A 50 -10.70 -7.95 -2.13
C ASN A 50 -11.28 -6.74 -2.86
N LEU A 51 -11.43 -6.88 -4.17
CA LEU A 51 -11.95 -5.86 -5.08
C LEU A 51 -13.41 -5.45 -4.77
N ASN A 52 -14.18 -6.31 -4.09
CA ASN A 52 -15.58 -6.05 -3.75
C ASN A 52 -15.77 -5.62 -2.29
N GLY A 53 -14.68 -5.28 -1.59
CA GLY A 53 -14.73 -4.94 -0.18
C GLY A 53 -13.45 -4.27 0.30
N LYS A 54 -12.99 -4.71 1.47
CA LYS A 54 -11.78 -4.18 2.11
C LYS A 54 -10.58 -5.05 1.78
N SER A 55 -9.48 -4.41 1.42
CA SER A 55 -8.16 -5.03 1.33
C SER A 55 -7.32 -4.63 2.54
N TYR A 56 -6.48 -5.55 3.00
CA TYR A 56 -5.72 -5.44 4.24
C TYR A 56 -4.25 -5.61 3.94
N LEU A 57 -3.45 -4.62 4.34
CA LEU A 57 -2.02 -4.59 4.08
C LEU A 57 -1.26 -4.20 5.34
N TRP A 58 -0.16 -4.90 5.63
CA TRP A 58 0.74 -4.56 6.72
C TRP A 58 1.92 -3.78 6.18
N VAL A 59 2.20 -2.60 6.72
CA VAL A 59 3.34 -1.77 6.31
C VAL A 59 4.36 -1.73 7.44
N LYS A 60 5.62 -1.98 7.09
CA LYS A 60 6.73 -1.87 8.03
C LYS A 60 7.21 -0.43 8.09
N ILE A 61 6.95 0.23 9.23
CA ILE A 61 7.41 1.59 9.49
C ILE A 61 8.72 1.52 10.28
N PRO A 62 9.87 1.96 9.72
CA PRO A 62 11.15 1.90 10.41
C PRO A 62 11.16 2.66 11.73
N GLU A 63 10.52 3.83 11.76
CA GLU A 63 10.34 4.64 12.96
C GLU A 63 8.98 5.35 12.96
N LEU A 64 8.15 5.06 13.97
CA LEU A 64 6.90 5.75 14.21
C LEU A 64 7.12 6.93 15.15
N THR A 65 6.80 8.12 14.65
CA THR A 65 6.81 9.41 15.35
C THR A 65 5.46 10.11 15.18
N LYS A 66 5.24 11.21 15.90
CA LYS A 66 4.00 12.01 15.80
C LYS A 66 3.75 12.55 14.38
N ASN A 67 4.81 12.80 13.61
CA ASN A 67 4.72 13.43 12.30
C ASN A 67 4.94 12.44 11.15
N THR A 68 5.02 11.13 11.42
CA THR A 68 5.22 10.11 10.39
C THR A 68 4.13 10.23 9.33
N LYS A 69 4.56 10.36 8.07
CA LYS A 69 3.69 10.32 6.90
C LYS A 69 4.01 9.10 6.07
N ILE A 70 2.98 8.49 5.53
CA ILE A 70 3.06 7.34 4.64
C ILE A 70 2.25 7.70 3.41
N TYR A 71 2.82 7.42 2.26
CA TYR A 71 2.20 7.62 0.96
C TYR A 71 1.91 6.26 0.34
N ALA A 72 0.69 6.09 -0.14
CA ALA A 72 0.32 5.01 -1.03
C ALA A 72 0.43 5.51 -2.48
N LEU A 73 1.05 4.72 -3.35
CA LEU A 73 1.32 5.05 -4.74
C LEU A 73 0.83 3.88 -5.61
N TRP A 74 0.12 4.18 -6.70
CA TRP A 74 -0.38 3.21 -7.69
C TRP A 74 -0.51 3.90 -9.06
N ARG A 75 -1.06 3.20 -10.07
CA ARG A 75 -1.27 3.67 -11.47
C ARG A 75 -0.01 3.63 -12.32
N LYS A 76 0.76 2.53 -12.23
CA LYS A 76 1.94 2.30 -13.07
C LYS A 76 1.77 1.03 -13.90
N ALA A 77 1.79 1.17 -15.22
CA ALA A 77 1.66 0.03 -16.13
C ALA A 77 2.98 -0.75 -16.26
N GLY A 78 2.87 -2.06 -16.51
CA GLY A 78 4.00 -2.91 -16.91
C GLY A 78 5.01 -3.19 -15.80
N VAL A 79 4.58 -3.19 -14.54
CA VAL A 79 5.40 -3.56 -13.38
C VAL A 79 4.80 -4.77 -12.68
N SER A 80 5.62 -5.50 -11.93
CA SER A 80 5.17 -6.57 -11.04
C SER A 80 5.20 -6.11 -9.59
N ALA A 81 4.46 -6.82 -8.72
CA ALA A 81 4.55 -6.66 -7.29
C ALA A 81 6.02 -6.81 -6.80
N PRO A 82 6.45 -6.01 -5.81
CA PRO A 82 7.73 -6.19 -5.14
C PRO A 82 7.79 -7.54 -4.43
N ALA A 83 8.99 -8.11 -4.28
CA ALA A 83 9.15 -9.38 -3.56
C ALA A 83 8.72 -9.32 -2.08
N CYS A 84 8.69 -8.12 -1.47
CA CYS A 84 8.26 -7.97 -0.07
C CYS A 84 6.76 -8.17 0.15
N THR A 85 5.92 -8.20 -0.91
CA THR A 85 4.45 -8.26 -0.78
C THR A 85 3.90 -9.62 -0.38
N THR A 86 4.68 -10.67 -0.60
CA THR A 86 4.38 -12.04 -0.19
C THR A 86 5.41 -12.40 0.86
N ASP A 87 4.99 -12.39 2.12
CA ASP A 87 5.65 -13.04 3.25
C ASP A 87 7.16 -12.70 3.36
N GLY A 88 7.49 -11.70 4.17
CA GLY A 88 8.89 -11.29 4.42
C GLY A 88 9.80 -12.41 4.94
#